data_AF-A0A7S3N7L6-F1
#
_entry.id   AF-A0A7S3N7L6-F1
#
_cell.length_a   1.000
_cell.length_b   1.000
_cell.length_c   1.000
_cell.angle_alpha   90.00
_cell.angle_beta   90.00
_cell.angle_gamma   90.00
#
_symmetry.space_group_name_H-M   'P 1'
#
loop_
_entity.id
_entity.type
_entity.pdbx_description
1 polymer ?
#
loop_
_entity_poly.entity_id
_entity_poly.type
_entity_poly.pdbx_seq_one_letter_code
_entity_poly.pdbx_strand_id
1 'polypeptide(L)'
;MANKGDDSDWWAYVKSAHSTCYKDFTEECSKMIHERLKLDYAKTLDCVNKSFTNKDTADEDNSILGEDYEYWNEEGFIYTPAVYINDVKYQGDLVASYVFEAICSGFMTKPAECKGGASTPTDESKSSSSKHVSFNWFLIVVIALIVLNIVLILICIKINKTKLKEHVFDAIGQHKNLSSSGKEVGAQKFQKFKDSKYESET
;
A
#
# COMPACT_ATOMS: atom_id res chain seq x y z
N MET A 1 14.54 -19.59 -27.32
CA MET A 1 14.96 -19.50 -28.74
C MET A 1 13.75 -19.07 -29.57
N ALA A 2 13.65 -17.79 -29.94
CA ALA A 2 12.53 -17.30 -30.75
C ALA A 2 12.83 -17.49 -32.24
N ASN A 3 11.99 -18.30 -32.90
CA ASN A 3 12.00 -18.45 -34.35
C ASN A 3 11.49 -17.13 -34.95
N LYS A 4 12.22 -16.52 -35.88
CA LYS A 4 11.86 -15.29 -36.62
C LYS A 4 10.66 -15.53 -37.57
N GLY A 5 9.53 -16.00 -37.03
CA GLY A 5 8.22 -15.67 -37.61
C GLY A 5 7.95 -14.22 -37.24
N ASP A 6 7.61 -13.40 -38.22
CA ASP A 6 7.52 -11.95 -38.12
C ASP A 6 6.81 -11.51 -36.82
N ASP A 7 7.54 -10.89 -35.88
CA ASP A 7 7.00 -10.37 -34.62
C ASP A 7 5.74 -9.50 -34.87
N SER A 8 5.62 -8.94 -36.08
CA SER A 8 4.43 -8.24 -36.57
C SER A 8 3.15 -9.08 -36.49
N ASP A 9 3.17 -10.35 -36.91
CA ASP A 9 1.98 -11.20 -36.92
C ASP A 9 1.50 -11.50 -35.50
N TRP A 10 2.44 -11.76 -34.59
CA TRP A 10 2.13 -11.94 -33.16
C TRP A 10 1.51 -10.68 -32.56
N TRP A 11 2.14 -9.51 -32.75
CA TRP A 11 1.61 -8.25 -32.22
C TRP A 11 0.27 -7.85 -32.88
N ALA A 12 0.07 -8.16 -34.17
CA ALA A 12 -1.20 -7.97 -34.86
C ALA A 12 -2.29 -8.88 -34.27
N TYR A 13 -1.95 -10.13 -33.97
CA TYR A 13 -2.84 -11.07 -33.30
C TYR A 13 -3.22 -10.59 -31.90
N VAL A 14 -2.24 -10.26 -31.04
CA VAL A 14 -2.49 -9.78 -29.66
C VAL A 14 -3.36 -8.52 -29.66
N LYS A 15 -3.07 -7.56 -30.54
CA LYS A 15 -3.86 -6.32 -30.67
C LYS A 15 -5.31 -6.62 -31.09
N SER A 16 -5.49 -7.52 -32.06
CA SER A 16 -6.81 -7.93 -32.53
C SER A 16 -7.58 -8.74 -31.50
N ALA A 17 -6.88 -9.60 -30.74
CA ALA A 17 -7.41 -10.36 -29.62
C ALA A 17 -7.91 -9.42 -28.52
N HIS A 18 -7.08 -8.49 -28.08
CA HIS A 18 -7.45 -7.53 -27.05
C HIS A 18 -8.65 -6.66 -27.47
N SER A 19 -8.68 -6.17 -28.71
CA SER A 19 -9.76 -5.30 -29.17
C SER A 19 -11.07 -6.03 -29.46
N THR A 20 -11.00 -7.31 -29.84
CA THR A 20 -12.18 -8.08 -30.30
C THR A 20 -12.73 -9.00 -29.21
N CYS A 21 -11.85 -9.62 -28.42
CA CYS A 21 -12.16 -10.63 -27.42
C CYS A 21 -11.92 -10.12 -25.99
N TYR A 22 -12.04 -8.80 -25.76
CA TYR A 22 -11.68 -8.16 -24.49
C TYR A 22 -12.33 -8.80 -23.25
N LYS A 23 -13.60 -9.21 -23.37
CA LYS A 23 -14.39 -9.75 -22.24
C LYS A 23 -14.15 -11.24 -22.05
N ASP A 24 -14.29 -12.01 -23.11
CA ASP A 24 -14.23 -13.47 -23.09
C ASP A 24 -13.36 -13.95 -24.25
N PHE A 25 -12.28 -14.66 -23.93
CA PHE A 25 -11.40 -15.25 -24.93
C PHE A 25 -11.76 -16.72 -25.14
N THR A 26 -12.46 -17.02 -26.25
CA THR A 26 -12.87 -18.37 -26.63
C THR A 26 -12.12 -18.85 -27.89
N GLU A 27 -12.19 -20.16 -28.16
CA GLU A 27 -11.63 -20.75 -29.39
C GLU A 27 -12.25 -20.13 -30.65
N GLU A 28 -13.55 -19.88 -30.66
CA GLU A 28 -14.25 -19.22 -31.78
C GLU A 28 -13.72 -17.80 -31.99
N CYS A 29 -13.45 -17.08 -30.91
CA CYS A 29 -12.88 -15.74 -31.00
C CYS A 29 -11.47 -15.77 -31.59
N SER A 30 -10.65 -16.74 -31.16
CA SER A 30 -9.34 -17.01 -31.75
C SER A 30 -9.42 -17.35 -33.24
N LYS A 31 -10.33 -18.25 -33.66
CA LYS A 31 -10.55 -18.61 -35.08
C LYS A 31 -10.91 -17.40 -35.93
N MET A 32 -11.85 -16.58 -35.48
CA MET A 32 -12.27 -15.36 -36.18
C MET A 32 -11.10 -14.38 -36.39
N ILE A 33 -10.19 -14.25 -35.42
CA ILE A 33 -9.02 -13.38 -35.57
C ILE A 33 -8.04 -13.97 -36.59
N HIS A 34 -7.81 -15.28 -36.56
CA HIS A 34 -6.98 -15.96 -37.56
C HIS A 34 -7.53 -15.72 -38.97
N GLU A 35 -8.84 -15.85 -39.18
CA GLU A 35 -9.48 -15.56 -40.47
C GLU A 35 -9.28 -14.11 -40.90
N ARG A 36 -9.48 -13.15 -39.99
CA ARG A 36 -9.32 -11.71 -40.26
C ARG A 36 -7.89 -11.36 -40.67
N LEU A 37 -6.90 -11.93 -39.98
CA LEU A 37 -5.48 -11.68 -40.21
C LEU A 37 -4.87 -12.61 -41.25
N LYS A 38 -5.66 -13.55 -41.81
CA LYS A 38 -5.21 -14.60 -42.75
C LYS A 38 -4.09 -15.47 -42.18
N LEU A 39 -4.15 -15.76 -40.89
CA LEU A 39 -3.23 -16.65 -40.18
C LEU A 39 -3.74 -18.10 -40.22
N ASP A 40 -2.83 -19.05 -40.21
CA ASP A 40 -3.16 -20.49 -40.20
C ASP A 40 -3.55 -20.93 -38.79
N TYR A 41 -4.87 -21.00 -38.55
CA TYR A 41 -5.42 -21.48 -37.29
C TYR A 41 -5.02 -22.93 -36.97
N ALA A 42 -4.95 -23.82 -37.97
CA ALA A 42 -4.63 -25.23 -37.73
C ALA A 42 -3.20 -25.38 -37.21
N LYS A 43 -2.27 -24.57 -37.72
CA LYS A 43 -0.89 -24.50 -37.22
C LYS A 43 -0.82 -24.01 -35.78
N THR A 44 -1.58 -22.97 -35.42
CA THR A 44 -1.63 -22.48 -34.03
C THR A 44 -2.24 -23.53 -33.10
N LEU A 45 -3.33 -24.19 -33.50
CA LEU A 45 -3.98 -25.24 -32.72
C LEU A 45 -3.06 -26.45 -32.51
N ASP A 46 -2.32 -26.85 -33.55
CA ASP A 46 -1.30 -27.90 -33.44
C ASP A 46 -0.19 -27.52 -32.44
N CYS A 47 0.25 -26.25 -32.44
CA CYS A 47 1.19 -25.73 -31.44
C CYS A 47 0.63 -25.81 -30.02
N VAL A 48 -0.62 -25.35 -29.82
CA VAL A 48 -1.32 -25.42 -28.53
C VAL A 48 -1.41 -26.88 -28.06
N ASN A 49 -1.87 -27.80 -28.90
CA ASN A 49 -2.02 -29.21 -28.54
C ASN A 49 -0.67 -29.87 -28.19
N LYS A 50 0.41 -29.49 -28.86
CA LYS A 50 1.77 -30.00 -28.58
C LYS A 50 2.40 -29.40 -27.32
N SER A 51 1.89 -28.26 -26.85
CA SER A 51 2.42 -27.62 -25.64
C SER A 51 1.97 -28.32 -24.36
N PHE A 52 0.88 -29.09 -24.40
CA PHE A 52 0.44 -29.95 -23.30
C PHE A 52 1.20 -31.27 -23.30
N THR A 53 1.55 -31.74 -22.10
CA THR A 53 2.32 -32.98 -21.90
C THR A 53 1.56 -34.25 -22.28
N ASN A 54 0.22 -34.19 -22.31
CA ASN A 54 -0.69 -35.25 -22.73
C ASN A 54 -1.86 -34.63 -23.53
N LYS A 55 -2.84 -35.43 -23.96
CA LYS A 55 -3.93 -35.00 -24.84
C LYS A 55 -5.14 -34.42 -24.11
N ASP A 56 -5.17 -34.44 -22.77
CA ASP A 56 -6.34 -34.03 -21.99
C ASP A 56 -6.09 -32.66 -21.35
N THR A 57 -6.47 -31.60 -22.05
CA THR A 57 -6.05 -30.22 -21.77
C THR A 57 -6.62 -29.60 -20.49
N ALA A 58 -7.45 -30.33 -19.73
CA ALA A 58 -8.19 -29.79 -18.59
C ALA A 58 -7.37 -29.73 -17.28
N ASP A 59 -6.43 -30.66 -17.07
CA ASP A 59 -5.71 -30.81 -15.80
C ASP A 59 -4.19 -31.04 -16.00
N GLU A 60 -3.67 -30.67 -17.18
CA GLU A 60 -2.32 -31.07 -17.61
C GLU A 60 -1.36 -29.89 -17.77
N ASP A 61 -0.10 -30.14 -17.43
CA ASP A 61 0.97 -29.15 -17.52
C ASP A 61 1.20 -28.74 -18.98
N ASN A 62 1.15 -27.42 -19.19
CA ASN A 62 1.52 -26.77 -20.44
C ASN A 62 2.98 -26.33 -20.34
N SER A 63 3.85 -26.92 -21.15
CA SER A 63 5.30 -26.63 -21.14
C SER A 63 5.64 -25.16 -21.39
N ILE A 64 4.88 -24.48 -22.25
CA ILE A 64 5.12 -23.07 -22.59
C ILE A 64 4.64 -22.16 -21.47
N LEU A 65 3.40 -22.35 -21.01
CA LEU A 65 2.83 -21.52 -19.95
C LEU A 65 3.46 -21.80 -18.57
N GLY A 66 3.98 -23.01 -18.37
CA GLY A 66 4.74 -23.39 -17.18
C GLY A 66 6.04 -22.60 -17.06
N GLU A 67 6.81 -22.51 -18.14
CA GLU A 67 8.03 -21.68 -18.20
C GLU A 67 7.69 -20.20 -17.93
N ASP A 68 6.64 -19.67 -18.55
CA ASP A 68 6.18 -18.29 -18.33
C ASP A 68 5.73 -18.06 -16.87
N TYR A 69 5.07 -19.04 -16.25
CA TYR A 69 4.62 -18.98 -14.86
C TYR A 69 5.80 -19.02 -13.88
N GLU A 70 6.79 -19.89 -14.11
CA GLU A 70 8.01 -19.95 -13.29
C GLU A 70 8.76 -18.63 -13.35
N TYR A 71 8.96 -18.09 -14.55
CA TYR A 71 9.58 -16.78 -14.75
C TYR A 71 8.78 -15.67 -14.04
N TRP A 72 7.44 -15.69 -14.15
CA TRP A 72 6.56 -14.73 -13.48
C TRP A 72 6.70 -14.76 -11.95
N ASN A 73 6.86 -15.96 -11.39
CA ASN A 73 7.03 -16.20 -9.95
C ASN A 73 8.43 -15.82 -9.45
N GLU A 74 9.49 -16.14 -10.20
CA GLU A 74 10.88 -15.76 -9.89
C GLU A 74 11.07 -14.24 -9.86
N GLU A 75 10.47 -13.53 -10.81
CA GLU A 75 10.50 -12.07 -10.91
C GLU A 75 9.60 -11.36 -9.86
N GLY A 76 8.84 -12.14 -9.07
CA GLY A 76 8.03 -11.63 -7.97
C GLY A 76 6.94 -10.66 -8.41
N PHE A 77 6.32 -10.89 -9.57
CA PHE A 77 5.20 -10.07 -10.02
C PHE A 77 3.92 -10.42 -9.25
N ILE A 78 3.60 -9.61 -8.24
CA ILE A 78 2.40 -9.82 -7.40
C ILE A 78 1.13 -9.29 -8.11
N TYR A 79 1.27 -8.31 -9.00
CA TYR A 79 0.15 -7.63 -9.65
C TYR A 79 0.37 -7.49 -11.16
N THR A 80 -0.73 -7.57 -11.91
CA THR A 80 -0.77 -7.30 -13.36
C THR A 80 -1.57 -6.02 -13.65
N PRO A 81 -1.29 -5.32 -14.76
CA PRO A 81 -0.18 -5.54 -15.67
C PRO A 81 1.16 -5.04 -15.08
N ALA A 82 2.25 -5.62 -15.55
CA ALA A 82 3.59 -5.22 -15.15
C ALA A 82 4.60 -5.44 -16.29
N VAL A 83 5.65 -4.62 -16.34
CA VAL A 83 6.67 -4.63 -17.40
C VAL A 83 8.03 -4.23 -16.83
N TYR A 84 9.10 -4.81 -17.37
CA TYR A 84 10.47 -4.35 -17.12
C TYR A 84 10.95 -3.48 -18.27
N ILE A 85 11.54 -2.33 -17.94
CA ILE A 85 12.18 -1.42 -18.91
C ILE A 85 13.54 -1.07 -18.33
N ASN A 86 14.61 -1.55 -18.97
CA ASN A 86 16.01 -1.39 -18.50
C ASN A 86 16.21 -1.82 -17.04
N ASP A 87 15.83 -3.07 -16.72
CA ASP A 87 15.92 -3.66 -15.37
C ASP A 87 15.11 -2.95 -14.27
N VAL A 88 14.27 -1.98 -14.64
CA VAL A 88 13.35 -1.31 -13.73
C VAL A 88 11.96 -1.88 -13.91
N LYS A 89 11.36 -2.33 -12.80
CA LYS A 89 10.01 -2.87 -12.73
C LYS A 89 8.96 -1.76 -12.69
N TYR A 90 8.01 -1.80 -13.62
CA TYR A 90 6.81 -0.96 -13.64
C TYR A 90 5.59 -1.87 -13.43
N GLN A 91 4.69 -1.51 -12.52
CA GLN A 91 3.52 -2.34 -12.17
C GLN A 91 2.32 -1.46 -11.83
N GLY A 92 1.11 -1.98 -12.06
CA GLY A 92 -0.15 -1.30 -11.75
C GLY A 92 -0.76 -0.61 -12.98
N ASP A 93 -1.25 0.62 -12.81
CA ASP A 93 -1.89 1.38 -13.89
C ASP A 93 -0.84 1.91 -14.87
N LEU A 94 -0.51 1.07 -15.86
CA LEU A 94 0.47 1.38 -16.89
C LEU A 94 -0.14 2.34 -17.92
N VAL A 95 0.15 3.63 -17.75
CA VAL A 95 -0.19 4.65 -18.75
C VAL A 95 0.84 4.63 -19.88
N ALA A 96 0.37 4.57 -21.12
CA ALA A 96 1.24 4.48 -22.31
C ALA A 96 2.28 5.61 -22.40
N SER A 97 1.94 6.82 -21.95
CA SER A 97 2.88 7.96 -21.93
C SER A 97 4.05 7.74 -20.99
N TYR A 98 3.81 7.18 -19.80
CA TYR A 98 4.86 6.88 -18.82
C TYR A 98 5.76 5.75 -19.29
N VAL A 99 5.18 4.71 -19.90
CA VAL A 99 5.96 3.62 -20.51
C VAL A 99 6.82 4.13 -21.66
N PHE A 100 6.27 4.99 -22.52
CA PHE A 100 7.01 5.61 -23.61
C PHE A 100 8.15 6.49 -23.10
N GLU A 101 7.90 7.30 -22.07
CA GLU A 101 8.93 8.15 -21.45
C GLU A 101 10.06 7.31 -20.82
N ALA A 102 9.71 6.24 -20.10
CA ALA A 102 10.66 5.28 -19.55
C ALA A 102 11.55 4.67 -20.63
N ILE A 103 10.96 4.20 -21.74
CA ILE A 103 11.70 3.68 -22.90
C ILE A 103 12.64 4.77 -23.45
N CYS A 104 12.12 5.97 -23.72
CA CYS A 104 12.89 7.08 -24.26
C CYS A 104 14.04 7.54 -23.35
N SER A 105 13.91 7.37 -22.03
CA SER A 105 14.95 7.69 -21.04
C SER A 105 16.12 6.71 -21.07
N GLY A 106 15.92 5.49 -21.58
CA GLY A 106 16.97 4.47 -21.67
C GLY A 106 17.98 4.71 -22.79
N PHE A 107 17.66 5.57 -23.76
CA PHE A 107 18.54 5.83 -24.89
C PHE A 107 19.60 6.88 -24.56
N MET A 108 20.88 6.54 -24.77
CA MET A 108 22.00 7.48 -24.70
C MET A 108 21.85 8.62 -25.71
N THR A 109 21.40 8.31 -26.93
CA THR A 109 21.02 9.29 -27.95
C THR A 109 19.58 9.07 -28.33
N LYS A 110 18.70 10.01 -27.95
CA LYS A 110 17.26 9.88 -28.13
C LYS A 110 16.86 9.84 -29.62
N PRO A 111 16.08 8.85 -30.05
CA PRO A 111 15.57 8.78 -31.43
C PRO A 111 14.55 9.89 -31.69
N ALA A 112 14.18 10.12 -32.95
CA ALA A 112 13.34 11.25 -33.35
C ALA A 112 11.95 11.20 -32.73
N GLU A 113 11.42 10.00 -32.54
CA GLU A 113 10.12 9.70 -31.93
C GLU A 113 10.08 10.16 -30.46
N CYS A 114 11.23 10.16 -29.77
CA CYS A 114 11.35 10.68 -28.41
C CYS A 114 11.46 12.21 -28.35
N LYS A 115 11.62 12.89 -29.49
CA LYS A 115 11.72 14.35 -29.60
C LYS A 115 10.31 14.93 -29.75
N GLY A 116 9.62 15.07 -28.63
CA GLY A 116 8.26 15.61 -28.59
C GLY A 116 7.52 15.40 -27.27
N GLY A 117 8.13 14.67 -26.32
CA GLY A 117 7.40 14.07 -25.20
C GLY A 117 6.47 12.96 -25.72
N ALA A 118 6.06 12.03 -24.86
CA ALA A 118 4.83 11.32 -25.16
C ALA A 118 3.78 12.43 -25.38
N SER A 119 3.15 12.49 -26.55
CA SER A 119 1.94 13.28 -26.70
C SER A 119 1.02 12.77 -25.61
N THR A 120 0.95 13.54 -24.51
CA THR A 120 0.04 13.26 -23.41
C THR A 120 -1.29 13.00 -24.09
N PRO A 121 -2.01 11.90 -23.78
CA PRO A 121 -3.43 11.89 -24.01
C PRO A 121 -3.88 13.25 -23.49
N THR A 122 -4.41 14.10 -24.37
CA THR A 122 -5.12 15.28 -23.93
C THR A 122 -6.26 14.68 -23.15
N ASP A 123 -6.03 14.44 -21.87
CA ASP A 123 -7.07 14.34 -20.93
C ASP A 123 -7.85 15.61 -21.19
N GLU A 124 -9.03 15.45 -21.74
CA GLU A 124 -10.15 16.31 -21.41
C GLU A 124 -10.48 16.20 -19.91
N SER A 125 -9.46 16.14 -19.04
CA SER A 125 -9.41 16.94 -17.85
C SER A 125 -9.65 18.37 -18.31
N LYS A 126 -10.95 18.72 -18.42
CA LYS A 126 -11.42 20.05 -18.08
C LYS A 126 -10.47 20.56 -17.02
N SER A 127 -9.67 21.56 -17.40
CA SER A 127 -8.96 22.40 -16.47
C SER A 127 -10.03 23.00 -15.57
N SER A 128 -10.43 22.21 -14.58
CA SER A 128 -11.08 22.68 -13.39
C SER A 128 -10.01 23.57 -12.82
N SER A 129 -10.17 24.86 -13.11
CA SER A 129 -9.36 25.98 -12.67
C SER A 129 -8.97 25.71 -11.22
N SER A 130 -7.84 25.03 -11.04
CA SER A 130 -7.32 24.70 -9.73
C SER A 130 -6.84 26.04 -9.28
N LYS A 131 -7.66 26.72 -8.47
CA LYS A 131 -7.24 27.90 -7.72
C LYS A 131 -5.89 27.54 -7.16
N HIS A 132 -4.83 28.10 -7.74
CA HIS A 132 -3.47 27.85 -7.32
C HIS A 132 -3.44 28.29 -5.87
N VAL A 133 -3.53 27.32 -4.95
CA VAL A 133 -3.44 27.59 -3.54
C VAL A 133 -2.02 28.07 -3.37
N SER A 134 -1.85 29.39 -3.26
CA SER A 134 -0.54 29.99 -3.14
C SER A 134 0.23 29.27 -2.03
N PHE A 135 1.53 29.03 -2.24
CA PHE A 135 2.39 28.38 -1.26
C PHE A 135 2.26 28.99 0.16
N ASN A 136 1.97 30.29 0.21
CA ASN A 136 1.66 31.03 1.43
C ASN A 136 0.44 30.48 2.19
N TRP A 137 -0.64 30.09 1.49
CA TRP A 137 -1.81 29.49 2.13
C TRP A 137 -1.49 28.12 2.72
N PHE A 138 -0.71 27.29 2.00
CA PHE A 138 -0.28 25.99 2.52
C PHE A 138 0.54 26.13 3.81
N LEU A 139 1.47 27.10 3.85
CA LEU A 139 2.22 27.42 5.06
C LEU A 139 1.33 27.83 6.23
N ILE A 140 0.29 28.64 5.99
CA ILE A 140 -0.65 29.06 7.03
C ILE A 140 -1.40 27.85 7.60
N VAL A 141 -1.86 26.92 6.76
CA VAL A 141 -2.56 25.70 7.20
C VAL A 141 -1.65 24.82 8.05
N VAL A 142 -0.40 24.62 7.64
CA VAL A 142 0.58 23.83 8.38
C VAL A 142 0.88 24.46 9.75
N ILE A 143 1.11 25.78 9.79
CA ILE A 143 1.34 26.51 11.04
C ILE A 143 0.11 26.41 11.96
N ALA A 144 -1.11 26.54 11.43
CA ALA A 144 -2.33 26.41 12.21
C ALA A 144 -2.48 25.02 12.84
N LEU A 145 -2.13 23.96 12.12
CA LEU A 145 -2.14 22.58 12.65
C LEU A 145 -1.08 22.39 13.74
N ILE A 146 0.11 22.97 13.60
CA ILE A 146 1.16 22.91 14.64
C ILE A 146 0.68 23.64 15.90
N VAL A 147 0.13 24.85 15.76
CA VAL A 147 -0.40 25.63 16.89
C VAL A 147 -1.54 24.89 17.58
N LEU A 148 -2.46 24.28 16.82
CA LEU A 148 -3.55 23.47 17.38
C LEU A 148 -3.02 22.31 18.23
N ASN A 149 -2.02 21.58 17.72
CA ASN A 149 -1.38 20.49 18.46
C ASN A 149 -0.68 20.98 19.73
N ILE A 150 0.02 22.13 19.68
CA ILE A 150 0.65 22.73 20.87
C ILE A 150 -0.42 23.13 21.90
N VAL A 151 -1.52 23.73 21.48
CA VAL A 151 -2.63 24.11 22.38
C VAL A 151 -3.23 22.88 23.05
N LEU A 152 -3.47 21.80 22.30
CA LEU A 152 -3.95 20.53 22.86
C LEU A 152 -2.97 19.97 23.91
N ILE A 153 -1.67 20.00 23.64
CA ILE A 153 -0.63 19.59 24.60
C ILE A 153 -0.67 20.46 25.86
N LEU A 154 -0.79 21.79 25.73
CA LEU A 154 -0.85 22.69 26.87
C LEU A 154 -2.12 22.48 27.72
N ILE A 155 -3.26 22.22 27.08
CA ILE A 155 -4.51 21.87 27.77
C ILE A 155 -4.33 20.54 28.54
N CYS A 156 -3.76 19.52 27.89
CA CYS A 156 -3.47 18.24 28.53
C CYS A 156 -2.54 18.41 29.74
N ILE A 157 -1.48 19.20 29.62
CA ILE A 157 -0.56 19.50 30.73
C ILE A 157 -1.29 20.23 31.86
N LYS A 158 -2.17 21.19 31.54
CA LYS A 158 -2.92 21.95 32.54
C LYS A 158 -3.90 21.06 33.31
N ILE A 159 -4.63 20.19 32.61
CA ILE A 159 -5.54 19.20 33.22
C ILE A 159 -4.76 18.20 34.08
N ASN A 160 -3.60 17.73 33.61
CA ASN A 160 -2.80 16.79 34.39
C ASN A 160 -2.22 17.44 35.66
N LYS A 161 -1.82 18.72 35.58
CA LYS A 161 -1.39 19.49 36.77
C LYS A 161 -2.50 19.68 37.79
N THR A 162 -3.76 19.86 37.39
CA THR A 162 -4.88 19.95 38.34
C THR A 162 -5.15 18.61 39.01
N LYS A 163 -5.13 17.50 38.26
CA LYS A 163 -5.30 16.16 38.83
C LYS A 163 -4.17 15.77 39.78
N LEU A 164 -2.93 16.13 39.45
CA LEU A 164 -1.79 15.87 40.33
C LEU A 164 -1.88 16.62 41.65
N LYS A 165 -2.42 17.86 41.65
CA LYS A 165 -2.65 18.61 42.89
C LYS A 165 -3.68 17.92 43.77
N GLU A 166 -4.79 17.42 43.22
CA GLU A 166 -5.82 16.70 43.99
C GLU A 166 -5.24 15.45 44.67
N HIS A 167 -4.52 14.60 43.94
CA HIS A 167 -3.90 13.41 44.54
C HIS A 167 -2.82 13.73 45.59
N VAL A 168 -2.06 14.82 45.40
CA VAL A 168 -1.09 15.27 46.41
C VAL A 168 -1.78 15.81 47.66
N PHE A 169 -2.88 16.56 47.51
CA PHE A 169 -3.65 17.05 48.66
C PHE A 169 -4.33 15.91 49.43
N ASP A 170 -4.87 14.90 48.73
CA ASP A 170 -5.46 13.72 49.37
C ASP A 170 -4.41 12.89 50.13
N ALA A 171 -3.22 12.69 49.55
CA ALA A 171 -2.12 11.97 50.19
C ALA A 171 -1.61 12.70 51.46
N ILE A 172 -1.52 14.03 51.42
CA ILE A 172 -1.15 14.85 52.59
C ILE A 172 -2.24 14.79 53.67
N GLY A 173 -3.52 14.78 53.27
CA GLY A 173 -4.66 14.62 54.19
C GLY A 173 -4.64 13.29 54.94
N GLN A 174 -4.38 12.18 54.24
CA GLN A 174 -4.26 10.86 54.87
C GLN A 174 -3.08 10.79 55.84
N HIS A 175 -1.93 11.38 55.51
CA HIS A 175 -0.77 11.40 56.41
C HIS A 175 -1.04 12.20 57.70
N LYS A 176 -1.86 13.26 57.63
CA LYS A 176 -2.26 14.06 58.78
C LYS A 176 -3.22 13.31 59.71
N ASN A 177 -4.16 12.54 59.15
CA ASN A 177 -5.10 11.70 59.91
C ASN A 177 -4.43 10.47 60.54
N LEU A 178 -3.43 9.87 59.88
CA LEU A 178 -2.62 8.80 60.47
C LEU A 178 -1.76 9.32 61.63
N SER A 179 -1.24 10.55 61.53
CA SER A 179 -0.49 11.21 62.61
C SER A 179 -1.35 11.54 63.83
N SER A 180 -2.62 11.93 63.66
CA SER A 180 -3.54 12.15 64.80
C SER A 180 -3.99 10.84 65.45
N SER A 181 -4.31 9.81 64.66
CA SER A 181 -4.71 8.49 65.19
C SER A 181 -3.56 7.82 65.96
N GLY A 182 -2.30 7.97 65.50
CA GLY A 182 -1.12 7.48 66.22
C GLY A 182 -0.92 8.13 67.61
N LYS A 183 -1.33 9.40 67.79
CA LYS A 183 -1.27 10.08 69.10
C LYS A 183 -2.34 9.56 70.07
N GLU A 184 -3.54 9.25 69.58
CA GLU A 184 -4.64 8.71 70.42
C GLU A 184 -4.36 7.27 70.88
N VAL A 185 -3.84 6.42 69.99
CA VAL A 185 -3.47 5.03 70.34
C VAL A 185 -2.32 5.00 71.36
N GLY A 186 -1.35 5.91 71.25
CA GLY A 186 -0.28 6.05 72.23
C GLY A 186 -0.78 6.45 73.62
N ALA A 187 -1.75 7.38 73.69
CA ALA A 187 -2.34 7.83 74.96
C ALA A 187 -3.17 6.72 75.63
N GLN A 188 -3.96 5.95 74.87
CA GLN A 188 -4.74 4.84 75.43
C GLN A 188 -3.87 3.69 75.93
N LYS A 189 -2.77 3.36 75.23
CA LYS A 189 -1.84 2.31 75.67
C LYS A 189 -1.10 2.69 76.96
N PHE A 190 -0.82 3.97 77.17
CA PHE A 190 -0.21 4.47 78.40
C PHE A 190 -1.18 4.44 79.59
N GLN A 191 -2.47 4.73 79.37
CA GLN A 191 -3.49 4.64 80.42
C GLN A 191 -3.72 3.20 80.85
N LYS A 192 -3.83 2.26 79.90
CA LYS A 192 -4.00 0.82 80.21
C LYS A 192 -2.82 0.23 80.98
N PHE A 193 -1.61 0.75 80.78
CA PHE A 193 -0.42 0.38 81.57
C PHE A 193 -0.46 0.92 83.00
N LYS A 194 -1.04 2.11 83.23
CA LYS A 194 -1.24 2.65 84.58
C LYS A 194 -2.28 1.84 85.34
N ASP A 195 -3.38 1.50 84.69
CA ASP A 195 -4.49 0.79 85.35
C ASP A 195 -4.08 -0.65 85.74
N SER A 196 -3.31 -1.34 84.87
CA SER A 196 -2.76 -2.68 85.18
C SER A 196 -1.74 -2.71 86.33
N LYS A 197 -1.13 -1.57 86.68
CA LYS A 197 -0.17 -1.49 87.80
C LYS A 197 -0.88 -1.32 89.15
N TYR A 198 -2.12 -0.85 89.16
CA TYR A 198 -2.91 -0.67 90.38
C TYR A 198 -3.62 -1.95 90.85
N GLU A 199 -3.89 -2.90 89.95
CA GLU A 199 -4.50 -4.20 90.29
C GLU A 199 -3.51 -5.23 90.88
N SER A 200 -2.20 -4.96 90.86
CA SER A 200 -1.19 -5.84 91.45
C SER A 200 -0.79 -5.50 92.90
N GLU A 201 -1.43 -4.51 93.53
CA GLU A 201 -1.14 -4.05 94.90
C GLU A 201 -2.34 -4.17 95.86
N THR A 202 -3.36 -4.94 95.51
CA THR A 202 -4.49 -5.36 96.38
C THR A 202 -4.69 -6.85 96.31
#